data_AF-A0A521UNR9-F1
#
_entry.id   AF-A0A521UNR9-F1
#
_cell.length_a   1.000
_cell.length_b   1.000
_cell.length_c   1.000
_cell.angle_alpha   90.00
_cell.angle_beta   90.00
_cell.angle_gamma   90.00
#
_symmetry.space_group_name_H-M   'P 1'
#
loop_
_entity.id
_entity.type
_entity.pdbx_description
1 polymer ?
#
loop_
_entity_poly.entity_id
_entity_poly.type
_entity_poly.pdbx_seq_one_letter_code
_entity_poly.pdbx_strand_id
1 'polypeptide(L)'
;MESRTLNPGSHINAWTPEAKESVRRSPGRSILILSTAVDREMCQWWRQAVPHGDMVARLYEQYQGIDKPQDRADALCRAFEPIQDLLTAVIVPGNEMRQRIDQLPAFADYTCQVVEILRRRGFADILGGAFSTTKPAPGAIKAFVPALELLDGYVSHEYARSLTDQGGLLHYRTWYNELPAHLRRKPLYITETGIDDDQGGGYRRHATPAEFAQLMRSYFAQLAADGIVRAVMLYLRGTLDPTWWSWDFSLVPELEALLAERFVSTIRPIEGGATVAKDEIAVGTGIKAAMDAFGDKPKTAETWVGHLGSYAEGELNEYHYNKERNKVFVSFPFAQR
;
A
#
# COMPACT_ATOMS: atom_id res chain seq x y z
N MET A 1 13.52 23.78 0.72
CA MET A 1 13.16 22.48 0.13
C MET A 1 13.93 21.43 0.90
N GLU A 2 13.28 20.65 1.76
CA GLU A 2 13.95 19.55 2.46
C GLU A 2 14.08 18.37 1.51
N SER A 3 15.31 17.98 1.18
CA SER A 3 15.54 16.70 0.51
C SER A 3 15.29 15.60 1.53
N ARG A 4 14.36 14.69 1.22
CA ARG A 4 14.19 13.46 1.99
C ARG A 4 14.72 12.31 1.17
N THR A 5 15.15 11.26 1.87
CA THR A 5 15.63 10.04 1.23
C THR A 5 14.66 8.94 1.59
N LEU A 6 14.00 8.38 0.58
CA LEU A 6 13.27 7.13 0.72
C LEU A 6 14.32 6.02 0.75
N ASN A 7 14.30 5.23 1.81
CA ASN A 7 15.15 4.07 1.95
C ASN A 7 14.23 2.92 2.34
N PRO A 8 14.20 1.81 1.59
CA PRO A 8 13.34 0.70 1.92
C PRO A 8 13.66 0.15 3.32
N GLY A 9 12.61 -0.35 3.94
CA GLY A 9 12.64 -0.97 5.25
C GLY A 9 12.24 -2.43 5.22
N SER A 10 12.31 -3.05 6.39
CA SER A 10 11.90 -4.44 6.57
C SER A 10 10.56 -4.54 7.29
N HIS A 11 9.74 -5.47 6.83
CA HIS A 11 8.57 -5.95 7.56
C HIS A 11 8.97 -7.14 8.45
N ILE A 12 8.61 -7.13 9.73
CA ILE A 12 9.03 -8.12 10.74
C ILE A 12 7.81 -8.73 11.47
N ASN A 13 7.50 -9.99 11.16
CA ASN A 13 6.50 -10.84 11.84
C ASN A 13 7.11 -11.69 12.96
N ALA A 14 8.42 -11.95 12.92
CA ALA A 14 9.11 -12.68 13.99
C ALA A 14 10.61 -12.39 13.98
N TRP A 15 11.24 -12.53 15.15
CA TRP A 15 12.69 -12.43 15.29
C TRP A 15 13.33 -13.81 15.39
N THR A 16 13.99 -14.24 14.32
CA THR A 16 14.98 -15.32 14.37
C THR A 16 16.39 -14.72 14.57
N PRO A 17 17.40 -15.50 15.00
CA PRO A 17 18.78 -15.03 15.06
C PRO A 17 19.26 -14.42 13.73
N GLU A 18 18.89 -15.04 12.61
CA GLU A 18 19.22 -14.60 11.25
C GLU A 18 18.51 -13.28 10.93
N ALA A 19 17.23 -13.12 11.29
CA ALA A 19 16.49 -11.88 11.11
C ALA A 19 17.10 -10.72 11.90
N LYS A 20 17.51 -10.97 13.15
CA LYS A 20 18.18 -9.96 13.98
C LYS A 20 19.50 -9.53 13.36
N GLU A 21 20.29 -10.49 12.90
CA GLU A 21 21.58 -10.21 12.28
C GLU A 21 21.44 -9.50 10.93
N SER A 22 20.45 -9.89 10.12
CA SER A 22 20.04 -9.22 8.88
C SER A 22 19.80 -7.72 9.10
N VAL A 23 18.93 -7.40 10.06
CA VAL A 23 18.61 -6.02 10.44
C VAL A 23 19.82 -5.30 11.04
N ARG A 24 20.75 -6.01 11.69
CA ARG A 24 21.99 -5.38 12.18
C ARG A 24 22.93 -4.95 11.05
N ARG A 25 23.06 -5.75 10.00
CA ARG A 25 23.88 -5.42 8.83
C ARG A 25 23.26 -4.30 8.00
N SER A 26 21.94 -4.38 7.79
CA SER A 26 21.19 -3.45 6.94
C SER A 26 19.87 -3.05 7.62
N PRO A 27 19.90 -2.10 8.57
CA PRO A 27 18.71 -1.76 9.37
C PRO A 27 17.59 -1.07 8.58
N GLY A 28 17.85 -0.64 7.34
CA GLY A 28 16.92 0.20 6.59
C GLY A 28 16.68 1.55 7.27
N ARG A 29 15.79 2.37 6.71
CA ARG A 29 15.32 3.61 7.38
C ARG A 29 13.98 3.42 8.08
N SER A 30 13.24 2.39 7.70
CA SER A 30 11.96 2.05 8.31
C SER A 30 11.93 0.59 8.71
N ILE A 31 11.12 0.28 9.72
CA ILE A 31 10.86 -1.09 10.14
C ILE A 31 9.39 -1.19 10.56
N LEU A 32 8.72 -2.25 10.13
CA LEU A 32 7.38 -2.60 10.59
C LEU A 32 7.47 -3.80 11.54
N ILE A 33 7.02 -3.64 12.78
CA ILE A 33 7.01 -4.67 13.82
C ILE A 33 5.58 -5.18 14.00
N LEU A 34 5.36 -6.46 13.77
CA LEU A 34 4.10 -7.08 14.16
C LEU A 34 4.07 -7.40 15.65
N SER A 35 2.87 -7.52 16.21
CA SER A 35 2.67 -7.90 17.62
C SER A 35 3.35 -9.22 18.00
N THR A 36 3.54 -10.13 17.06
CA THR A 36 4.26 -11.40 17.24
C THR A 36 5.79 -11.24 17.26
N ALA A 37 6.30 -10.05 16.94
CA ALA A 37 7.72 -9.72 16.86
C ALA A 37 8.13 -8.60 17.83
N VAL A 38 7.38 -8.37 18.90
CA VAL A 38 7.76 -7.34 19.87
C VAL A 38 8.97 -7.83 20.66
N ASP A 39 10.10 -7.17 20.44
CA ASP A 39 11.38 -7.43 21.11
C ASP A 39 12.01 -6.07 21.46
N ARG A 40 11.91 -5.69 22.74
CA ARG A 40 12.36 -4.36 23.19
C ARG A 40 13.85 -4.14 22.94
N GLU A 41 14.69 -5.16 23.15
CA GLU A 41 16.14 -5.03 22.98
C GLU A 41 16.47 -4.71 21.51
N MET A 42 15.87 -5.45 20.57
CA MET A 42 16.06 -5.18 19.14
C MET A 42 15.50 -3.83 18.72
N CYS A 43 14.32 -3.44 19.22
CA CYS A 43 13.76 -2.11 18.95
C CYS A 43 14.66 -0.98 19.48
N GLN A 44 15.22 -1.12 20.70
CA GLN A 44 16.14 -0.13 21.27
C GLN A 44 17.42 -0.04 20.45
N TRP A 45 18.02 -1.19 20.09
CA TRP A 45 19.19 -1.22 19.23
C TRP A 45 18.91 -0.53 17.88
N TRP A 46 17.77 -0.84 17.24
CA TRP A 46 17.43 -0.27 15.94
C TRP A 46 17.22 1.25 16.04
N ARG A 47 16.55 1.73 17.10
CA ARG A 47 16.35 3.16 17.33
C ARG A 47 17.68 3.89 17.56
N GLN A 48 18.66 3.26 18.21
CA GLN A 48 20.01 3.82 18.36
C GLN A 48 20.77 3.86 17.03
N ALA A 49 20.66 2.81 16.21
CA ALA A 49 21.30 2.73 14.90
C ALA A 49 20.64 3.66 13.86
N VAL A 50 19.32 3.90 13.99
CA VAL A 50 18.49 4.67 13.07
C VAL A 50 17.64 5.70 13.85
N PRO A 51 18.24 6.73 14.47
CA PRO A 51 17.55 7.64 15.39
C PRO A 51 16.36 8.38 14.76
N HIS A 52 16.43 8.66 13.45
CA HIS A 52 15.39 9.34 12.69
C HIS A 52 14.60 8.40 11.77
N GLY A 53 14.67 7.09 12.04
CA GLY A 53 13.93 6.09 11.28
C GLY A 53 12.46 6.01 11.68
N ASP A 54 11.65 5.43 10.79
CA ASP A 54 10.24 5.17 11.06
C ASP A 54 10.06 3.73 11.60
N MET A 55 9.81 3.60 12.90
CA MET A 55 9.43 2.33 13.52
C MET A 55 7.92 2.27 13.65
N VAL A 56 7.28 1.44 12.83
CA VAL A 56 5.83 1.33 12.76
C VAL A 56 5.41 -0.01 13.37
N ALA A 57 4.31 -0.04 14.10
CA ALA A 57 3.80 -1.26 14.72
C ALA A 57 2.41 -1.65 14.20
N ARG A 58 2.11 -2.94 14.12
CA ARG A 58 0.77 -3.42 13.73
C ARG A 58 0.41 -4.75 14.38
N LEU A 59 -0.84 -4.89 14.80
CA LEU A 59 -1.34 -6.17 15.32
C LEU A 59 -1.35 -7.23 14.20
N TYR A 60 -0.77 -8.40 14.44
CA TYR A 60 -0.97 -9.57 13.59
C TYR A 60 -2.29 -10.24 13.95
N GLU A 61 -3.13 -10.52 12.96
CA GLU A 61 -4.41 -11.16 13.19
C GLU A 61 -4.88 -12.04 12.05
N GLN A 62 -5.55 -13.12 12.44
CA GLN A 62 -6.25 -14.01 11.51
C GLN A 62 -7.69 -13.54 11.24
N TYR A 63 -8.32 -12.82 12.19
CA TYR A 63 -9.70 -12.33 12.07
C TYR A 63 -9.76 -10.82 12.22
N GLN A 64 -10.36 -10.14 11.25
CA GLN A 64 -10.41 -8.68 11.14
C GLN A 64 -11.85 -8.14 11.24
N GLY A 65 -12.56 -8.52 12.31
CA GLY A 65 -13.90 -7.99 12.61
C GLY A 65 -13.88 -6.51 13.01
N ILE A 66 -15.01 -5.82 12.82
CA ILE A 66 -15.17 -4.36 13.06
C ILE A 66 -16.18 -4.05 14.18
N ASP A 67 -16.54 -5.02 15.00
CA ASP A 67 -17.60 -4.92 16.01
C ASP A 67 -17.11 -4.57 17.42
N LYS A 68 -15.78 -4.64 17.66
CA LYS A 68 -15.19 -4.53 19.02
C LYS A 68 -14.03 -3.53 19.07
N PRO A 69 -14.30 -2.22 19.01
CA PRO A 69 -13.23 -1.20 18.97
C PRO A 69 -12.43 -1.11 20.27
N GLN A 70 -13.07 -1.36 21.42
CA GLN A 70 -12.38 -1.39 22.72
C GLN A 70 -11.39 -2.56 22.81
N ASP A 71 -11.84 -3.78 22.51
CA ASP A 71 -10.99 -4.97 22.53
C ASP A 71 -9.79 -4.81 21.58
N ARG A 72 -10.03 -4.18 20.42
CA ARG A 72 -8.99 -3.83 19.44
C ARG A 72 -7.93 -2.91 20.02
N ALA A 73 -8.37 -1.79 20.59
CA ALA A 73 -7.45 -0.81 21.14
C ALA A 73 -6.68 -1.40 22.33
N ASP A 74 -7.33 -2.18 23.18
CA ASP A 74 -6.68 -2.83 24.32
C ASP A 74 -5.68 -3.91 23.87
N ALA A 75 -5.95 -4.64 22.78
CA ALA A 75 -5.00 -5.59 22.20
C ALA A 75 -3.76 -4.88 21.64
N LEU A 76 -3.93 -3.77 20.93
CA LEU A 76 -2.83 -2.93 20.45
C LEU A 76 -2.00 -2.36 21.61
N CYS A 77 -2.66 -1.84 22.64
CA CYS A 77 -1.98 -1.32 23.83
C CYS A 77 -1.17 -2.41 24.52
N ARG A 78 -1.76 -3.57 24.82
CA ARG A 78 -1.04 -4.68 25.46
C ARG A 78 0.14 -5.19 24.63
N ALA A 79 -0.03 -5.28 23.32
CA ALA A 79 1.03 -5.77 22.44
C ALA A 79 2.23 -4.81 22.40
N PHE A 80 1.97 -3.51 22.36
CA PHE A 80 3.00 -2.50 22.07
C PHE A 80 3.41 -1.62 23.25
N GLU A 81 2.75 -1.71 24.40
CA GLU A 81 3.18 -1.09 25.67
C GLU A 81 4.69 -1.30 25.93
N PRO A 82 5.27 -2.50 25.74
CA PRO A 82 6.70 -2.71 25.99
C PRO A 82 7.64 -1.93 25.08
N ILE A 83 7.18 -1.31 23.99
CA ILE A 83 8.01 -0.55 23.06
C ILE A 83 7.39 0.80 22.65
N GLN A 84 6.32 1.24 23.32
CA GLN A 84 5.53 2.41 22.93
C GLN A 84 6.39 3.69 22.82
N ASP A 85 7.36 3.84 23.71
CA ASP A 85 8.33 4.95 23.74
C ASP A 85 9.31 4.95 22.55
N LEU A 86 9.42 3.83 21.83
CA LEU A 86 10.33 3.65 20.70
C LEU A 86 9.61 3.77 19.36
N LEU A 87 8.28 3.66 19.34
CA LEU A 87 7.49 3.69 18.12
C LEU A 87 7.41 5.08 17.53
N THR A 88 7.51 5.14 16.21
CA THR A 88 7.08 6.31 15.45
C THR A 88 5.57 6.32 15.36
N ALA A 89 4.95 5.20 14.98
CA ALA A 89 3.50 5.13 14.78
C ALA A 89 2.93 3.71 14.99
N VAL A 90 1.61 3.63 15.16
CA VAL A 90 0.86 2.36 15.16
C VAL A 90 -0.16 2.34 14.03
N ILE A 91 -0.33 1.18 13.38
CA ILE A 91 -1.29 0.98 12.27
C ILE A 91 -2.62 0.47 12.82
N VAL A 92 -3.70 1.07 12.35
CA VAL A 92 -5.08 0.75 12.72
C VAL A 92 -6.03 0.68 11.51
N PRO A 93 -7.17 0.03 11.68
CA PRO A 93 -7.49 -0.86 12.80
C PRO A 93 -7.16 -2.33 12.48
N GLY A 94 -6.67 -2.66 11.28
CA GLY A 94 -6.35 -4.02 10.85
C GLY A 94 -5.25 -4.09 9.79
N ASN A 95 -5.02 -5.29 9.25
CA ASN A 95 -3.96 -5.58 8.28
C ASN A 95 -4.39 -5.35 6.84
N GLU A 96 -5.48 -5.97 6.42
CA GLU A 96 -5.96 -6.00 5.03
C GLU A 96 -7.48 -6.09 5.03
N MET A 97 -8.13 -4.99 5.40
CA MET A 97 -9.56 -4.99 5.66
C MET A 97 -10.31 -5.20 4.35
N ARG A 98 -10.82 -6.42 4.13
CA ARG A 98 -11.67 -6.80 2.99
C ARG A 98 -13.10 -6.32 3.24
N GLN A 99 -13.33 -5.02 3.14
CA GLN A 99 -14.65 -4.44 3.31
C GLN A 99 -15.28 -4.16 1.96
N ARG A 100 -16.53 -4.58 1.79
CA ARG A 100 -17.36 -4.13 0.68
C ARG A 100 -17.62 -2.63 0.81
N ILE A 101 -17.95 -1.96 -0.29
CA ILE A 101 -18.21 -0.51 -0.32
C ILE A 101 -19.27 -0.10 0.72
N ASP A 102 -20.33 -0.88 0.87
CA ASP A 102 -21.43 -0.62 1.81
C ASP A 102 -21.02 -0.73 3.29
N GLN A 103 -19.88 -1.36 3.58
CA GLN A 103 -19.33 -1.52 4.92
C GLN A 103 -18.33 -0.41 5.29
N LEU A 104 -17.92 0.43 4.33
CA LEU A 104 -16.95 1.49 4.57
C LEU A 104 -17.39 2.51 5.63
N PRO A 105 -18.67 2.95 5.72
CA PRO A 105 -19.09 3.83 6.82
C PRO A 105 -18.93 3.20 8.20
N ALA A 106 -19.37 1.95 8.38
CA ALA A 106 -19.21 1.23 9.64
C ALA A 106 -17.73 1.02 9.98
N PHE A 107 -16.91 0.75 8.96
CA PHE A 107 -15.48 0.64 9.11
C PHE A 107 -14.81 1.98 9.48
N ALA A 108 -15.29 3.09 8.94
CA ALA A 108 -14.84 4.44 9.31
C ALA A 108 -15.15 4.72 10.78
N ASP A 109 -16.40 4.49 11.20
CA ASP A 109 -16.82 4.69 12.59
C ASP A 109 -16.04 3.82 13.57
N TYR A 110 -15.79 2.56 13.20
CA TYR A 110 -14.94 1.65 13.96
C TYR A 110 -13.50 2.18 14.08
N THR A 111 -12.93 2.66 12.97
CA THR A 111 -11.59 3.26 12.95
C THR A 111 -11.51 4.49 13.83
N CYS A 112 -12.49 5.41 13.75
CA CYS A 112 -12.57 6.60 14.59
C CYS A 112 -12.53 6.23 16.08
N GLN A 113 -13.35 5.27 16.50
CA GLN A 113 -13.40 4.82 17.90
C GLN A 113 -12.06 4.24 18.36
N VAL A 114 -11.41 3.40 17.55
CA VAL A 114 -10.09 2.83 17.87
C VAL A 114 -9.05 3.95 18.00
N VAL A 115 -9.02 4.89 17.06
CA VAL A 115 -8.08 6.03 17.07
C VAL A 115 -8.25 6.85 18.35
N GLU A 116 -9.47 7.21 18.70
CA GLU A 116 -9.76 7.99 19.91
C GLU A 116 -9.31 7.28 21.19
N ILE A 117 -9.53 5.96 21.30
CA ILE A 117 -9.08 5.18 22.45
C ILE A 117 -7.55 5.20 22.52
N LEU A 118 -6.85 4.93 21.41
CA LEU A 118 -5.38 4.90 21.39
C LEU A 118 -4.75 6.26 21.69
N ARG A 119 -5.34 7.36 21.22
CA ARG A 119 -4.90 8.72 21.58
C ARG A 119 -4.99 8.96 23.08
N ARG A 120 -6.10 8.56 23.72
CA ARG A 120 -6.26 8.63 25.19
C ARG A 120 -5.25 7.76 25.94
N ARG A 121 -4.70 6.73 25.30
CA ARG A 121 -3.65 5.83 25.83
C ARG A 121 -2.23 6.31 25.51
N GLY A 122 -2.08 7.49 24.90
CA GLY A 122 -0.78 8.12 24.67
C GLY A 122 -0.03 7.65 23.43
N PHE A 123 -0.70 6.98 22.46
CA PHE A 123 -0.07 6.73 21.16
C PHE A 123 0.05 8.05 20.38
N ALA A 124 1.28 8.37 19.97
CA ALA A 124 1.62 9.61 19.31
C ALA A 124 1.07 9.66 17.89
N ASP A 125 1.60 8.86 16.95
CA ASP A 125 1.08 8.81 15.59
C ASP A 125 0.28 7.53 15.34
N ILE A 126 -0.87 7.68 14.69
CA ILE A 126 -1.77 6.60 14.33
C ILE A 126 -2.01 6.61 12.82
N LEU A 127 -1.61 5.54 12.15
CA LEU A 127 -1.73 5.36 10.71
C LEU A 127 -2.89 4.43 10.39
N GLY A 128 -3.55 4.58 9.25
CA GLY A 128 -4.63 3.66 8.88
C GLY A 128 -5.00 3.69 7.40
N GLY A 129 -6.13 3.09 7.06
CA GLY A 129 -6.52 2.91 5.65
C GLY A 129 -5.87 1.68 5.01
N ALA A 130 -5.51 0.67 5.80
CA ALA A 130 -5.06 -0.64 5.32
C ALA A 130 -6.23 -1.42 4.72
N PHE A 131 -6.68 -1.00 3.54
CA PHE A 131 -7.58 -1.80 2.72
C PHE A 131 -6.79 -3.02 2.22
N SER A 132 -7.44 -4.18 2.07
CA SER A 132 -6.80 -5.35 1.44
C SER A 132 -6.22 -4.98 0.07
N THR A 133 -5.44 -5.88 -0.53
CA THR A 133 -5.10 -5.82 -1.97
C THR A 133 -6.28 -5.44 -2.89
N THR A 134 -7.52 -5.65 -2.42
CA THR A 134 -8.75 -5.09 -2.96
C THR A 134 -9.05 -3.68 -2.42
N LYS A 135 -8.91 -2.73 -3.32
CA LYS A 135 -9.19 -1.29 -3.26
C LYS A 135 -10.59 -0.98 -2.69
N PRO A 136 -10.82 0.16 -2.03
CA PRO A 136 -12.12 0.82 -2.14
C PRO A 136 -12.36 1.10 -3.63
N ALA A 137 -13.55 0.79 -4.14
CA ALA A 137 -13.89 1.15 -5.52
C ALA A 137 -13.73 2.67 -5.74
N PRO A 138 -13.53 3.16 -6.98
CA PRO A 138 -13.44 4.59 -7.25
C PRO A 138 -14.59 5.36 -6.59
N GLY A 139 -14.27 6.46 -5.91
CA GLY A 139 -15.23 7.28 -5.15
C GLY A 139 -15.63 6.71 -3.77
N ALA A 140 -15.39 5.44 -3.48
CA ALA A 140 -15.76 4.82 -2.21
C ALA A 140 -14.93 5.34 -1.03
N ILE A 141 -13.70 5.82 -1.30
CA ILE A 141 -12.82 6.41 -0.26
C ILE A 141 -13.48 7.60 0.44
N LYS A 142 -14.42 8.29 -0.21
CA LYS A 142 -15.19 9.40 0.38
C LYS A 142 -15.99 8.97 1.61
N ALA A 143 -16.49 7.74 1.64
CA ALA A 143 -17.20 7.19 2.79
C ALA A 143 -16.27 6.98 4.00
N PHE A 144 -14.95 6.91 3.78
CA PHE A 144 -13.95 6.70 4.82
C PHE A 144 -13.25 8.00 5.27
N VAL A 145 -13.54 9.14 4.62
CA VAL A 145 -12.94 10.45 4.93
C VAL A 145 -12.99 10.83 6.42
N PRO A 146 -14.10 10.63 7.17
CA PRO A 146 -14.13 10.96 8.60
C PRO A 146 -13.03 10.27 9.41
N ALA A 147 -12.73 9.00 9.11
CA ALA A 147 -11.62 8.29 9.74
C ALA A 147 -10.27 8.84 9.29
N LEU A 148 -10.11 9.15 7.99
CA LEU A 148 -8.88 9.74 7.45
C LEU A 148 -8.55 11.09 8.09
N GLU A 149 -9.55 11.87 8.50
CA GLU A 149 -9.34 13.14 9.20
C GLU A 149 -8.65 12.98 10.56
N LEU A 150 -8.91 11.88 11.27
CA LEU A 150 -8.35 11.60 12.61
C LEU A 150 -6.97 10.93 12.58
N LEU A 151 -6.62 10.26 11.49
CA LEU A 151 -5.33 9.58 11.32
C LEU A 151 -4.19 10.56 11.06
N ASP A 152 -2.97 10.25 11.49
CA ASP A 152 -1.77 11.07 11.21
C ASP A 152 -1.15 10.73 9.85
N GLY A 153 -1.52 9.59 9.28
CA GLY A 153 -1.03 9.13 7.99
C GLY A 153 -1.80 7.92 7.48
N TYR A 154 -1.47 7.50 6.28
CA TYR A 154 -2.13 6.39 5.61
C TYR A 154 -1.17 5.23 5.41
N VAL A 155 -1.73 4.03 5.25
CA VAL A 155 -0.98 2.84 4.89
C VAL A 155 -1.54 2.23 3.60
N SER A 156 -0.68 1.57 2.83
CA SER A 156 -1.05 0.83 1.61
C SER A 156 -0.19 -0.43 1.49
N HIS A 157 -0.74 -1.48 0.90
CA HIS A 157 -0.02 -2.68 0.49
C HIS A 157 0.04 -2.71 -1.04
N GLU A 158 1.22 -2.91 -1.60
CA GLU A 158 1.44 -2.83 -3.06
C GLU A 158 2.24 -4.02 -3.58
N TYR A 159 1.57 -4.90 -4.31
CA TYR A 159 2.19 -6.11 -4.84
C TYR A 159 2.07 -6.15 -6.35
N ALA A 160 3.20 -6.40 -7.03
CA ALA A 160 3.14 -6.93 -8.37
C ALA A 160 2.69 -8.39 -8.32
N ARG A 161 1.98 -8.87 -9.34
CA ARG A 161 1.65 -10.31 -9.45
C ARG A 161 2.80 -11.11 -10.04
N SER A 162 3.60 -10.48 -10.90
CA SER A 162 4.82 -11.08 -11.48
C SER A 162 5.74 -9.98 -12.04
N LEU A 163 6.86 -10.36 -12.66
CA LEU A 163 7.72 -9.40 -13.37
C LEU A 163 6.99 -8.72 -14.55
N THR A 164 6.08 -9.44 -15.21
CA THR A 164 5.34 -8.94 -16.38
C THR A 164 3.98 -8.36 -16.04
N ASP A 165 3.46 -8.63 -14.83
CA ASP A 165 2.22 -8.04 -14.30
C ASP A 165 2.51 -7.25 -13.02
N GLN A 166 2.78 -5.96 -13.22
CA GLN A 166 3.11 -5.00 -12.16
C GLN A 166 1.90 -4.14 -11.76
N GLY A 167 0.68 -4.51 -12.16
CA GLY A 167 -0.51 -3.66 -12.05
C GLY A 167 -0.94 -3.28 -10.61
N GLY A 168 -0.40 -3.96 -9.59
CA GLY A 168 -0.62 -3.62 -8.19
C GLY A 168 0.43 -2.68 -7.57
N LEU A 169 1.45 -2.26 -8.32
CA LEU A 169 2.39 -1.22 -7.89
C LEU A 169 1.89 0.17 -8.24
N LEU A 170 2.22 1.16 -7.40
CA LEU A 170 1.82 2.57 -7.49
C LEU A 170 0.30 2.74 -7.41
N HIS A 171 -0.38 1.74 -6.86
CA HIS A 171 -1.83 1.70 -6.80
C HIS A 171 -2.38 2.82 -5.92
N TYR A 172 -1.64 3.21 -4.89
CA TYR A 172 -2.04 4.29 -3.99
C TYR A 172 -2.43 5.57 -4.72
N ARG A 173 -1.84 5.84 -5.89
CA ARG A 173 -2.14 7.03 -6.69
C ARG A 173 -3.61 7.13 -7.09
N THR A 174 -4.33 6.01 -7.22
CA THR A 174 -5.75 6.03 -7.62
C THR A 174 -6.61 6.66 -6.54
N TRP A 175 -6.56 6.16 -5.31
CA TRP A 175 -7.36 6.68 -4.21
C TRP A 175 -6.77 7.95 -3.57
N TYR A 176 -5.43 8.10 -3.56
CA TYR A 176 -4.79 9.26 -2.95
C TYR A 176 -5.14 10.56 -3.69
N ASN A 177 -5.28 10.50 -5.02
CA ASN A 177 -5.67 11.65 -5.84
C ASN A 177 -7.13 12.05 -5.65
N GLU A 178 -7.99 11.14 -5.17
CA GLU A 178 -9.38 11.44 -4.84
C GLU A 178 -9.56 12.14 -3.48
N LEU A 179 -8.50 12.16 -2.65
CA LEU A 179 -8.58 12.74 -1.33
C LEU A 179 -8.75 14.27 -1.38
N PRO A 180 -9.54 14.84 -0.44
CA PRO A 180 -9.56 16.27 -0.17
C PRO A 180 -8.13 16.85 -0.07
N ALA A 181 -7.93 18.07 -0.59
CA ALA A 181 -6.60 18.67 -0.69
C ALA A 181 -5.86 18.77 0.67
N HIS A 182 -6.59 18.97 1.76
CA HIS A 182 -6.01 19.02 3.11
C HIS A 182 -5.56 17.62 3.61
N LEU A 183 -6.21 16.55 3.15
CA LEU A 183 -5.85 15.17 3.46
C LEU A 183 -4.68 14.64 2.65
N ARG A 184 -4.42 15.20 1.45
CA ARG A 184 -3.26 14.87 0.61
C ARG A 184 -1.91 15.35 1.15
N ARG A 185 -1.87 15.97 2.33
CA ARG A 185 -0.63 16.40 3.00
C ARG A 185 -0.14 15.40 4.04
N LYS A 186 -0.96 14.41 4.41
CA LYS A 186 -0.59 13.41 5.41
C LYS A 186 0.37 12.38 4.79
N PRO A 187 1.37 11.91 5.54
CA PRO A 187 2.33 10.92 5.06
C PRO A 187 1.64 9.61 4.66
N LEU A 188 2.10 9.01 3.56
CA LEU A 188 1.75 7.66 3.15
C LEU A 188 2.88 6.69 3.49
N TYR A 189 2.54 5.52 4.02
CA TYR A 189 3.43 4.41 4.27
C TYR A 189 3.03 3.24 3.38
N ILE A 190 3.95 2.72 2.59
CA ILE A 190 3.74 1.45 1.88
C ILE A 190 4.22 0.36 2.83
N THR A 191 3.30 -0.20 3.61
CA THR A 191 3.66 -1.08 4.73
C THR A 191 3.97 -2.49 4.30
N GLU A 192 3.60 -2.88 3.09
CA GLU A 192 3.99 -4.12 2.46
C GLU A 192 4.18 -3.91 0.96
N THR A 193 5.28 -4.40 0.39
CA THR A 193 5.46 -4.44 -1.06
C THR A 193 6.35 -5.58 -1.52
N GLY A 194 6.12 -6.06 -2.74
CA GLY A 194 6.91 -7.10 -3.36
C GLY A 194 6.19 -7.73 -4.56
N ILE A 195 6.40 -9.02 -4.75
CA ILE A 195 5.63 -9.84 -5.69
C ILE A 195 4.78 -10.81 -4.87
N ASP A 196 3.47 -10.82 -5.09
CA ASP A 196 2.51 -11.78 -4.54
C ASP A 196 1.39 -12.04 -5.56
N ASP A 197 1.19 -13.32 -5.90
CA ASP A 197 0.18 -13.80 -6.85
C ASP A 197 -0.95 -14.58 -6.15
N ASP A 198 -1.08 -14.40 -4.84
CA ASP A 198 -2.01 -15.09 -3.94
C ASP A 198 -1.74 -16.59 -3.73
N GLN A 199 -0.89 -17.25 -4.52
CA GLN A 199 -0.59 -18.69 -4.36
C GLN A 199 0.69 -18.97 -3.54
N GLY A 200 1.30 -17.93 -2.97
CA GLY A 200 2.44 -18.04 -2.05
C GLY A 200 3.79 -18.22 -2.74
N GLY A 201 4.89 -18.06 -2.01
CA GLY A 201 6.27 -18.16 -2.53
C GLY A 201 6.87 -16.84 -3.02
N GLY A 202 6.08 -15.78 -3.10
CA GLY A 202 6.51 -14.43 -3.41
C GLY A 202 7.29 -14.32 -4.72
N TYR A 203 8.31 -13.46 -4.75
CA TYR A 203 9.10 -13.19 -5.96
C TYR A 203 9.77 -14.43 -6.56
N ARG A 204 10.11 -15.45 -5.76
CA ARG A 204 10.90 -16.61 -6.21
C ARG A 204 10.20 -17.43 -7.28
N ARG A 205 8.87 -17.35 -7.36
CA ARG A 205 8.08 -18.00 -8.41
C ARG A 205 8.12 -17.27 -9.74
N HIS A 206 8.52 -16.01 -9.74
CA HIS A 206 8.38 -15.12 -10.88
C HIS A 206 9.70 -14.48 -11.31
N ALA A 207 10.73 -14.50 -10.46
CA ALA A 207 11.95 -13.74 -10.63
C ALA A 207 13.14 -14.38 -9.90
N THR A 208 14.32 -14.20 -10.47
CA THR A 208 15.59 -14.30 -9.72
C THR A 208 15.71 -13.15 -8.71
N PRO A 209 16.57 -13.27 -7.68
CA PRO A 209 16.88 -12.15 -6.79
C PRO A 209 17.26 -10.85 -7.49
N ALA A 210 18.10 -10.92 -8.53
CA ALA A 210 18.56 -9.75 -9.26
C ALA A 210 17.41 -9.06 -10.02
N GLU A 211 16.55 -9.84 -10.68
CA GLU A 211 15.38 -9.30 -11.39
C GLU A 211 14.37 -8.66 -10.42
N PHE A 212 14.11 -9.31 -9.29
CA PHE A 212 13.24 -8.76 -8.26
C PHE A 212 13.83 -7.48 -7.64
N ALA A 213 15.12 -7.47 -7.32
CA ALA A 213 15.79 -6.27 -6.84
C ALA A 213 15.71 -5.13 -7.86
N GLN A 214 15.89 -5.42 -9.15
CA GLN A 214 15.76 -4.43 -10.22
C GLN A 214 14.34 -3.87 -10.34
N LEU A 215 13.32 -4.73 -10.24
CA LEU A 215 11.92 -4.29 -10.18
C LEU A 215 11.69 -3.32 -9.01
N MET A 216 12.13 -3.71 -7.81
CA MET A 216 11.96 -2.90 -6.60
C MET A 216 12.72 -1.57 -6.69
N ARG A 217 13.93 -1.52 -7.25
CA ARG A 217 14.64 -0.25 -7.51
C ARG A 217 13.84 0.69 -8.39
N SER A 218 13.29 0.17 -9.49
CA SER A 218 12.45 0.95 -10.41
C SER A 218 11.20 1.50 -9.70
N TYR A 219 10.57 0.67 -8.88
CA TYR A 219 9.41 1.07 -8.08
C TYR A 219 9.77 2.14 -7.04
N PHE A 220 10.83 1.95 -6.26
CA PHE A 220 11.27 2.92 -5.24
C PHE A 220 11.71 4.26 -5.83
N ALA A 221 12.33 4.26 -7.02
CA ALA A 221 12.63 5.49 -7.74
C ALA A 221 11.35 6.27 -8.09
N GLN A 222 10.28 5.58 -8.49
CA GLN A 222 8.99 6.20 -8.77
C GLN A 222 8.32 6.73 -7.49
N LEU A 223 8.35 5.98 -6.39
CA LEU A 223 7.86 6.45 -5.08
C LEU A 223 8.60 7.72 -4.62
N ALA A 224 9.93 7.73 -4.76
CA ALA A 224 10.75 8.88 -4.41
C ALA A 224 10.42 10.10 -5.27
N ALA A 225 10.16 9.90 -6.57
CA ALA A 225 9.77 10.96 -7.50
C ALA A 225 8.38 11.55 -7.19
N ASP A 226 7.45 10.74 -6.67
CA ASP A 226 6.13 11.21 -6.26
C ASP A 226 6.19 12.18 -5.06
N GLY A 227 7.15 11.98 -4.16
CA GLY A 227 7.34 12.83 -2.98
C GLY A 227 6.23 12.73 -1.93
N ILE A 228 5.37 11.72 -2.05
CA ILE A 228 4.23 11.46 -1.16
C ILE A 228 4.59 10.41 -0.09
N VAL A 229 5.30 9.35 -0.51
CA VAL A 229 5.60 8.21 0.36
C VAL A 229 6.71 8.54 1.34
N ARG A 230 6.42 8.37 2.63
CA ARG A 230 7.36 8.57 3.74
C ARG A 230 8.25 7.35 3.98
N ALA A 231 7.67 6.16 3.95
CA ALA A 231 8.38 4.91 4.14
C ALA A 231 7.76 3.80 3.30
N VAL A 232 8.60 2.84 2.90
CA VAL A 232 8.22 1.64 2.16
C VAL A 232 8.89 0.43 2.82
N MET A 233 8.13 -0.64 3.05
CA MET A 233 8.62 -1.86 3.69
C MET A 233 8.49 -3.03 2.73
N LEU A 234 9.61 -3.68 2.45
CA LEU A 234 9.61 -4.91 1.67
C LEU A 234 8.99 -6.05 2.49
N TYR A 235 8.08 -6.78 1.86
CA TYR A 235 7.46 -7.97 2.41
C TYR A 235 7.63 -9.14 1.44
N LEU A 236 8.13 -10.26 1.96
CA LEU A 236 8.38 -11.47 1.19
C LEU A 236 7.46 -12.59 1.68
N ARG A 237 6.34 -12.81 1.00
CA ARG A 237 5.40 -13.88 1.38
C ARG A 237 6.00 -15.27 1.17
N GLY A 238 6.52 -15.87 2.24
CA GLY A 238 7.05 -17.23 2.25
C GLY A 238 6.01 -18.24 2.75
N THR A 239 5.48 -19.08 1.85
CA THR A 239 4.71 -20.29 2.25
C THR A 239 5.14 -21.56 1.52
N LEU A 240 5.96 -21.47 0.46
CA LEU A 240 6.44 -22.65 -0.27
C LEU A 240 7.59 -23.39 0.43
N ASP A 241 8.24 -22.73 1.40
CA ASP A 241 9.31 -23.31 2.20
C ASP A 241 9.10 -22.95 3.67
N PRO A 242 8.81 -23.90 4.57
CA PRO A 242 8.64 -23.64 6.01
C PRO A 242 9.95 -23.23 6.71
N THR A 243 11.09 -23.36 6.04
CA THR A 243 12.38 -22.86 6.52
C THR A 243 12.63 -21.40 6.13
N TRP A 244 11.79 -20.83 5.25
CA TRP A 244 12.00 -19.48 4.72
C TRP A 244 11.02 -18.46 5.29
N TRP A 245 11.58 -17.47 5.98
CA TRP A 245 10.83 -16.45 6.68
C TRP A 245 11.04 -15.11 5.97
N SER A 246 10.06 -14.21 6.04
CA SER A 246 10.01 -12.90 5.36
C SER A 246 11.17 -11.93 5.65
N TRP A 247 12.21 -12.34 6.38
CA TRP A 247 13.36 -11.55 6.85
C TRP A 247 14.67 -11.83 6.11
N ASP A 248 14.65 -12.75 5.15
CA ASP A 248 15.85 -13.34 4.56
C ASP A 248 16.53 -12.47 3.49
N PHE A 249 16.34 -11.16 3.58
CA PHE A 249 16.96 -10.19 2.68
C PHE A 249 18.49 -10.24 2.75
N SER A 250 19.05 -10.66 3.88
CA SER A 250 20.51 -10.66 4.09
C SER A 250 21.21 -11.99 3.78
N LEU A 251 20.46 -13.04 3.41
CA LEU A 251 21.05 -14.22 2.77
C LEU A 251 21.14 -14.07 1.25
N VAL A 252 20.63 -12.95 0.72
CA VAL A 252 20.58 -12.66 -0.71
C VAL A 252 21.25 -11.29 -0.94
N PRO A 253 22.52 -11.26 -1.37
CA PRO A 253 23.30 -10.02 -1.47
C PRO A 253 22.61 -8.88 -2.24
N GLU A 254 21.84 -9.20 -3.29
CA GLU A 254 21.11 -8.22 -4.09
C GLU A 254 20.01 -7.51 -3.29
N LEU A 255 19.37 -8.23 -2.36
CA LEU A 255 18.32 -7.71 -1.49
C LEU A 255 18.90 -6.91 -0.33
N GLU A 256 20.02 -7.36 0.24
CA GLU A 256 20.76 -6.62 1.25
C GLU A 256 21.25 -5.27 0.69
N ALA A 257 21.79 -5.28 -0.53
CA ALA A 257 22.19 -4.07 -1.22
C ALA A 257 21.00 -3.12 -1.45
N LEU A 258 19.85 -3.66 -1.88
CA LEU A 258 18.63 -2.89 -2.07
C LEU A 258 18.18 -2.19 -0.77
N LEU A 259 18.26 -2.86 0.39
CA LEU A 259 17.92 -2.26 1.70
C LEU A 259 18.87 -1.12 2.13
N ALA A 260 20.10 -1.11 1.60
CA ALA A 260 21.06 -0.05 1.85
C ALA A 260 20.93 1.15 0.88
N GLU A 261 20.20 0.98 -0.23
CA GLU A 261 20.10 1.97 -1.31
C GLU A 261 19.22 3.18 -0.99
N ARG A 262 19.78 4.37 -1.23
CA ARG A 262 19.14 5.65 -0.94
C ARG A 262 18.47 6.22 -2.19
N PHE A 263 17.15 6.38 -2.15
CA PHE A 263 16.38 7.02 -3.21
C PHE A 263 16.07 8.47 -2.82
N VAL A 264 16.63 9.43 -3.54
CA VAL A 264 16.44 10.85 -3.24
C VAL A 264 15.02 11.27 -3.65
N SER A 265 14.23 11.68 -2.67
CA SER A 265 12.92 12.27 -2.87
C SER A 265 13.02 13.80 -2.83
N THR A 266 12.55 14.42 -3.91
CA THR A 266 12.22 15.85 -3.91
C THR A 266 10.75 16.00 -3.53
N ILE A 267 10.49 16.26 -2.25
CA ILE A 267 9.14 16.62 -1.81
C ILE A 267 8.77 17.95 -2.45
N ARG A 268 7.82 17.91 -3.39
CA ARG A 268 7.19 19.11 -3.91
C ARG A 268 6.12 19.53 -2.91
N PRO A 269 6.11 20.79 -2.43
CA PRO A 269 4.94 21.33 -1.77
C PRO A 269 3.76 21.17 -2.73
N ILE A 270 2.64 20.62 -2.24
CA ILE A 270 1.40 20.58 -3.02
C ILE A 270 0.87 22.03 -3.08
N GLU A 271 1.39 22.80 -4.02
CA GLU A 271 0.89 24.12 -4.37
C GLU A 271 -0.26 23.98 -5.36
N GLY A 272 -1.43 24.50 -4.97
CA GLY A 272 -2.59 24.63 -5.86
C GLY A 272 -3.37 23.33 -6.05
N GLY A 273 -4.66 23.39 -5.75
CA GLY A 273 -5.61 22.41 -6.25
C GLY A 273 -5.64 22.50 -7.78
N ALA A 274 -4.82 21.70 -8.45
CA ALA A 274 -5.00 21.46 -9.86
C ALA A 274 -6.34 20.74 -10.03
N THR A 275 -7.31 21.44 -10.61
CA THR A 275 -8.45 20.83 -11.27
C THR A 275 -7.90 19.93 -12.37
N VAL A 276 -7.83 18.63 -12.10
CA VAL A 276 -7.48 17.64 -13.11
C VAL A 276 -8.60 17.65 -14.14
N ALA A 277 -8.26 17.99 -15.38
CA ALA A 277 -9.16 17.83 -16.51
C ALA A 277 -9.53 16.34 -16.62
N LYS A 278 -10.84 16.06 -16.72
CA LYS A 278 -11.42 14.71 -16.80
C LYS A 278 -10.66 13.81 -17.79
N ASP A 279 -10.21 12.67 -17.28
CA ASP A 279 -9.78 11.42 -17.92
C ASP A 279 -9.72 11.39 -19.46
N GLU A 280 -8.51 11.61 -20.01
CA GLU A 280 -8.18 11.26 -21.39
C GLU A 280 -7.10 10.17 -21.40
N ILE A 281 -7.48 8.91 -21.65
CA ILE A 281 -6.51 7.84 -21.94
C ILE A 281 -6.45 7.65 -23.45
N ALA A 282 -5.31 7.94 -24.07
CA ALA A 282 -5.07 7.64 -25.47
C ALA A 282 -4.75 6.15 -25.62
N VAL A 283 -5.69 5.35 -26.14
CA VAL A 283 -5.43 3.95 -26.49
C VAL A 283 -5.37 3.84 -28.02
N GLY A 284 -4.24 3.31 -28.52
CA GLY A 284 -3.93 3.23 -29.95
C GLY A 284 -4.69 2.15 -30.71
N THR A 285 -4.23 1.88 -31.94
CA THR A 285 -4.85 1.00 -32.96
C THR A 285 -5.10 -0.46 -32.52
N GLY A 286 -4.52 -0.91 -31.40
CA GLY A 286 -4.69 -2.26 -30.86
C GLY A 286 -5.98 -2.49 -30.06
N ILE A 287 -6.69 -1.43 -29.66
CA ILE A 287 -7.84 -1.58 -28.74
C ILE A 287 -9.01 -2.33 -29.37
N LYS A 288 -9.29 -2.12 -30.67
CA LYS A 288 -10.36 -2.85 -31.36
C LYS A 288 -10.11 -4.36 -31.34
N ALA A 289 -8.88 -4.79 -31.62
CA ALA A 289 -8.51 -6.20 -31.59
C ALA A 289 -8.61 -6.78 -30.16
N ALA A 290 -8.26 -5.98 -29.14
CA ALA A 290 -8.42 -6.38 -27.73
C ALA A 290 -9.89 -6.51 -27.32
N MET A 291 -10.76 -5.60 -27.78
CA MET A 291 -12.21 -5.64 -27.54
C MET A 291 -12.85 -6.84 -28.23
N ASP A 292 -12.49 -7.09 -29.49
CA ASP A 292 -12.91 -8.28 -30.23
C ASP A 292 -12.48 -9.57 -29.50
N ALA A 293 -11.26 -9.62 -28.95
CA ALA A 293 -10.75 -10.76 -28.18
C ALA A 293 -11.46 -10.99 -26.84
N PHE A 294 -11.98 -9.92 -26.21
CA PHE A 294 -12.76 -9.99 -24.98
C PHE A 294 -14.24 -10.33 -25.19
N GLY A 295 -14.68 -10.46 -26.44
CA GLY A 295 -16.07 -10.72 -26.77
C GLY A 295 -17.00 -9.50 -26.63
N ASP A 296 -16.41 -8.30 -26.57
CA ASP A 296 -17.14 -7.04 -26.51
C ASP A 296 -17.87 -6.80 -27.83
N LYS A 297 -19.04 -6.16 -27.77
CA LYS A 297 -19.89 -5.99 -28.96
C LYS A 297 -19.98 -4.52 -29.35
N PRO A 298 -19.84 -4.20 -30.65
CA PRO A 298 -20.12 -2.85 -31.12
C PRO A 298 -21.60 -2.54 -30.93
N LYS A 299 -21.88 -1.40 -30.31
CA LYS A 299 -23.21 -0.79 -30.23
C LYS A 299 -23.48 0.06 -31.48
N THR A 300 -22.44 0.73 -31.98
CA THR A 300 -22.41 1.48 -33.24
C THR A 300 -21.02 1.35 -33.89
N ALA A 301 -20.79 1.98 -35.04
CA ALA A 301 -19.45 2.04 -35.66
C ALA A 301 -18.42 2.77 -34.79
N GLU A 302 -18.88 3.64 -33.89
CA GLU A 302 -18.06 4.49 -33.03
C GLU A 302 -18.30 4.21 -31.54
N THR A 303 -19.15 3.27 -31.17
CA THR A 303 -19.48 2.96 -29.78
C THR A 303 -19.49 1.47 -29.55
N TRP A 304 -18.86 1.01 -28.48
CA TRP A 304 -18.84 -0.40 -28.07
C TRP A 304 -19.24 -0.54 -26.62
N VAL A 305 -19.78 -1.70 -26.27
CA VAL A 305 -20.13 -2.03 -24.89
C VAL A 305 -19.50 -3.37 -24.55
N GLY A 306 -18.79 -3.43 -23.43
CA GLY A 306 -17.87 -4.53 -23.19
C GLY A 306 -17.32 -4.67 -21.78
N HIS A 307 -16.67 -5.81 -21.55
CA HIS A 307 -16.03 -6.18 -20.28
C HIS A 307 -14.52 -5.90 -20.26
N LEU A 308 -13.90 -5.57 -21.40
CA LEU A 308 -12.50 -5.15 -21.41
C LEU A 308 -12.32 -4.02 -20.38
N GLY A 309 -11.32 -4.02 -19.51
CA GLY A 309 -11.15 -2.97 -18.49
C GLY A 309 -12.31 -2.79 -17.48
N SER A 310 -13.27 -3.73 -17.40
CA SER A 310 -14.26 -3.77 -16.34
C SER A 310 -13.60 -4.20 -15.03
N TYR A 311 -13.93 -3.50 -13.94
CA TYR A 311 -13.29 -3.72 -12.63
C TYR A 311 -14.10 -4.62 -11.70
N ALA A 312 -15.35 -4.93 -12.06
CA ALA A 312 -16.25 -5.79 -11.30
C ALA A 312 -16.97 -6.78 -12.24
N GLU A 313 -17.16 -8.03 -11.79
CA GLU A 313 -17.95 -9.01 -12.54
C GLU A 313 -19.36 -8.47 -12.79
N GLY A 314 -19.74 -8.37 -14.07
CA GLY A 314 -21.07 -7.92 -14.50
C GLY A 314 -21.17 -6.44 -14.88
N GLU A 315 -20.15 -5.61 -14.64
CA GLU A 315 -20.16 -4.22 -15.13
C GLU A 315 -19.71 -4.16 -16.60
N LEU A 316 -20.45 -3.39 -17.40
CA LEU A 316 -20.13 -3.12 -18.81
C LEU A 316 -19.67 -1.67 -18.93
N ASN A 317 -18.51 -1.48 -19.55
CA ASN A 317 -18.02 -0.17 -19.94
C ASN A 317 -18.56 0.20 -21.32
N GLU A 318 -18.82 1.49 -21.55
CA GLU A 318 -19.12 2.02 -22.88
C GLU A 318 -17.89 2.74 -23.43
N TYR A 319 -17.44 2.33 -24.61
CA TYR A 319 -16.29 2.88 -25.31
C TYR A 319 -16.77 3.72 -26.48
N HIS A 320 -16.18 4.89 -26.68
CA HIS A 320 -16.47 5.79 -27.80
C HIS A 320 -15.20 5.96 -28.63
N TYR A 321 -15.24 5.74 -29.94
CA TYR A 321 -14.12 6.00 -30.83
C TYR A 321 -14.32 7.35 -31.51
N ASN A 322 -13.44 8.32 -31.25
CA ASN A 322 -13.40 9.58 -31.98
C ASN A 322 -12.45 9.45 -33.17
N LYS A 323 -13.05 9.45 -34.36
CA LYS A 323 -12.34 9.32 -35.63
C LYS A 323 -11.43 10.51 -35.96
N GLU A 324 -11.80 11.73 -35.56
CA GLU A 324 -11.00 12.94 -35.80
C GLU A 324 -9.70 12.92 -34.98
N ARG A 325 -9.76 12.40 -33.76
CA ARG A 325 -8.62 12.30 -32.84
C ARG A 325 -7.88 10.97 -32.93
N ASN A 326 -8.43 9.99 -33.66
CA ASN A 326 -7.96 8.60 -33.71
C ASN A 326 -7.73 8.02 -32.29
N LYS A 327 -8.71 8.23 -31.39
CA LYS A 327 -8.65 7.83 -29.98
C LYS A 327 -9.95 7.16 -29.56
N VAL A 328 -9.86 6.20 -28.64
CA VAL A 328 -11.01 5.63 -27.94
C VAL A 328 -11.11 6.23 -26.53
N PHE A 329 -12.32 6.59 -26.12
CA PHE A 329 -12.70 7.10 -24.80
C PHE A 329 -13.48 6.02 -24.09
N VAL A 330 -13.33 5.91 -22.78
CA VAL A 330 -14.17 5.04 -21.95
C VAL A 330 -15.07 5.94 -21.13
N SER A 331 -16.38 5.79 -21.28
CA SER A 331 -17.34 6.35 -20.34
C SER A 331 -17.64 5.30 -19.29
N PHE A 332 -17.09 5.50 -18.10
CA PHE A 332 -17.51 4.75 -16.92
C PHE A 332 -18.93 5.20 -16.57
N PRO A 333 -19.90 4.29 -16.42
CA PRO A 333 -21.22 4.67 -15.96
C PRO A 333 -21.11 5.12 -14.49
N PHE A 334 -20.85 6.40 -14.26
CA PHE A 334 -21.33 7.05 -13.05
C PHE A 334 -22.85 7.00 -13.13
N ALA A 335 -23.48 6.32 -12.17
CA ALA A 335 -24.92 6.30 -11.99
C ALA A 335 -25.49 7.72 -12.20
N GLN A 336 -26.13 7.92 -13.35
CA GLN A 336 -27.13 8.96 -13.50
C GLN A 336 -28.49 8.29 -13.34
N ARG A 337 -29.08 8.58 -12.18
CA ARG A 337 -30.41 8.23 -11.65
C ARG A 337 -30.46 6.97 -10.79
#